data_AF-A0A5Q0CE28-F1
#
_entry.id   AF-A0A5Q0CE28-F1
#
_cell.length_a   1.000
_cell.length_b   1.000
_cell.length_c   1.000
_cell.angle_alpha   90.00
_cell.angle_beta   90.00
_cell.angle_gamma   90.00
#
_symmetry.space_group_name_H-M   'P 1'
#
loop_
_entity.id
_entity.type
_entity.pdbx_description
1 polymer ?
#
loop_
_entity_poly.entity_id
_entity_poly.type
_entity_poly.pdbx_seq_one_letter_code
_entity_poly.pdbx_strand_id
1 'polypeptide(L)'
;MDDIRAELGHWVGRIETILIERGVLDEQGHIATGIGLSLPAEIEETLDGFIENPIELIGLLKISRDARDGRPLSPAVLMAAHLMAREVLQALQGAESNP
;
A
#
# COMPACT_ATOMS: atom_id res chain seq x y z
N MET A 1 -8.66 -16.23 -9.52
CA MET A 1 -9.12 -15.09 -8.71
C MET A 1 -8.72 -15.27 -7.25
N ASP A 2 -8.85 -16.48 -6.69
CA ASP A 2 -8.37 -16.75 -5.32
C ASP A 2 -6.87 -16.51 -5.17
N ASP A 3 -6.09 -16.83 -6.20
CA ASP A 3 -4.65 -16.55 -6.26
C ASP A 3 -4.35 -15.04 -6.17
N ILE A 4 -5.04 -14.22 -6.96
CA ILE A 4 -4.92 -12.75 -6.94
C ILE A 4 -5.25 -12.17 -5.56
N ARG A 5 -6.26 -12.71 -4.87
CA ARG A 5 -6.62 -12.27 -3.52
C ARG A 5 -5.54 -12.65 -2.50
N ALA A 6 -4.99 -13.85 -2.61
CA ALA A 6 -3.91 -14.32 -1.74
C ALA A 6 -2.63 -13.49 -1.94
N GLU A 7 -2.23 -13.26 -3.20
CA GLU A 7 -1.09 -12.40 -3.55
C GLU A 7 -1.28 -10.97 -3.05
N LEU A 8 -2.44 -10.36 -3.33
CA LEU A 8 -2.77 -9.02 -2.86
C LEU A 8 -2.74 -8.93 -1.33
N GLY A 9 -3.29 -9.93 -0.64
CA GLY A 9 -3.25 -10.03 0.82
C GLY A 9 -1.83 -10.15 1.38
N HIS A 10 -0.95 -10.88 0.68
CA HIS A 10 0.47 -10.99 1.06
C HIS A 10 1.21 -9.68 0.82
N TRP A 11 1.04 -9.05 -0.36
CA TRP A 11 1.72 -7.81 -0.70
C TRP A 11 1.29 -6.65 0.18
N VAL A 12 -0.02 -6.48 0.44
CA VAL A 12 -0.49 -5.42 1.32
C VAL A 12 0.07 -5.58 2.73
N GLY A 13 0.19 -6.81 3.24
CA GLY A 13 0.81 -7.04 4.54
C GLY A 13 2.26 -6.56 4.58
N ARG A 14 3.04 -6.79 3.52
CA ARG A 14 4.43 -6.30 3.43
C ARG A 14 4.51 -4.77 3.28
N ILE A 15 3.61 -4.17 2.48
CA ILE A 15 3.51 -2.71 2.35
C ILE A 15 3.23 -2.08 3.72
N GLU A 16 2.25 -2.62 4.45
CA GLU A 16 1.90 -2.17 5.80
C GLU A 16 3.10 -2.25 6.73
N THR A 17 3.83 -3.36 6.75
CA THR A 17 5.04 -3.50 7.58
C THR A 17 6.08 -2.42 7.26
N ILE A 18 6.43 -2.22 5.98
CA ILE A 18 7.42 -1.22 5.59
C ILE A 18 6.98 0.20 6.00
N LEU A 19 5.71 0.53 5.77
CA LEU A 19 5.18 1.85 6.09
C LEU A 19 5.07 2.09 7.61
N ILE A 20 4.83 1.05 8.41
CA ILE A 20 4.89 1.12 9.88
C ILE A 20 6.34 1.36 10.33
N GLU A 21 7.30 0.60 9.79
CA GLU A 21 8.72 0.73 10.13
C GLU A 21 9.28 2.12 9.78
N ARG A 22 8.76 2.76 8.72
CA ARG A 22 9.10 4.14 8.33
C ARG A 22 8.26 5.21 9.03
N GLY A 23 7.37 4.83 9.96
CA GLY A 23 6.52 5.74 10.72
C GLY A 23 5.41 6.43 9.91
N VAL A 24 5.10 5.92 8.72
CA VAL A 24 3.99 6.39 7.88
C VAL A 24 2.65 5.92 8.42
N LEU A 25 2.61 4.66 8.86
CA LEU A 25 1.45 4.04 9.48
C LEU A 25 1.71 3.80 10.97
N ASP A 26 0.63 3.81 11.76
CA ASP A 26 0.62 3.27 13.12
C ASP A 26 0.50 1.73 13.10
N GLU A 27 0.65 1.09 14.26
CA GLU A 27 0.55 -0.37 14.42
C GLU A 27 -0.83 -0.95 14.03
N GLN A 28 -1.85 -0.09 13.91
CA GLN A 28 -3.18 -0.47 13.45
C GLN A 28 -3.34 -0.31 11.93
N GLY A 29 -2.30 0.17 11.23
CA GLY A 29 -2.28 0.41 9.80
C GLY A 29 -3.09 1.64 9.39
N HIS A 30 -3.28 2.62 10.27
CA HIS A 30 -3.77 3.95 9.93
C HIS A 30 -2.61 4.91 9.73
N ILE A 31 -2.83 6.04 9.05
CA ILE A 31 -1.80 7.07 8.91
C ILE A 31 -1.39 7.58 10.31
N ALA A 32 -0.10 7.56 10.59
CA ALA A 32 0.45 8.00 11.86
C ALA A 32 0.09 9.48 12.14
N THR A 33 -0.22 9.78 13.40
CA THR A 33 -0.56 11.14 13.82
C THR A 33 0.60 12.10 13.56
N GLY A 34 0.39 13.12 12.73
CA GLY A 34 1.40 14.13 12.39
C GLY A 34 1.77 14.19 10.91
N ILE A 35 1.34 13.23 10.10
CA ILE A 35 1.64 13.21 8.65
C ILE A 35 0.82 14.22 7.83
N GLY A 36 -0.23 14.82 8.40
CA GLY A 36 -0.92 15.94 7.75
C GLY A 36 -1.51 15.57 6.39
N LEU A 37 -1.38 16.47 5.40
CA LEU A 37 -1.96 16.29 4.05
C LEU A 37 -0.98 15.67 3.04
N SER A 38 0.28 15.45 3.40
CA SER A 38 1.35 15.00 2.50
C SER A 38 2.08 13.80 3.09
N LEU A 39 2.66 12.95 2.25
CA LEU A 39 3.51 11.86 2.75
C LEU A 39 4.87 12.43 3.22
N PRO A 40 5.64 11.70 4.04
CA PRO A 40 7.03 12.05 4.27
C PRO A 40 7.78 12.09 2.94
N ALA A 41 8.67 13.06 2.74
CA ALA A 41 9.30 13.32 1.44
C ALA A 41 9.97 12.11 0.80
N GLU A 42 10.66 11.27 1.59
CA GLU A 42 11.26 10.02 1.11
C GLU A 42 10.21 9.05 0.52
N ILE A 43 9.05 8.97 1.16
CA ILE A 43 7.95 8.11 0.73
C ILE A 43 7.25 8.71 -0.47
N GLU A 44 7.05 10.03 -0.48
CA GLU A 44 6.49 10.76 -1.60
C GLU A 44 7.36 10.57 -2.86
N GLU A 45 8.68 10.70 -2.74
CA GLU A 45 9.62 10.44 -3.85
C GLU A 45 9.63 8.97 -4.26
N THR A 46 9.63 8.04 -3.30
CA THR A 46 9.61 6.60 -3.59
C THR A 46 8.34 6.18 -4.33
N LEU A 47 7.21 6.81 -4.02
CA LEU A 47 5.90 6.46 -4.57
C LEU A 47 5.42 7.39 -5.68
N ASP A 48 6.26 8.33 -6.13
CA ASP A 48 5.95 9.26 -7.21
C ASP A 48 5.50 8.51 -8.47
N GLY A 49 4.38 8.95 -9.06
CA GLY A 49 3.75 8.28 -10.19
C GLY A 49 2.94 7.02 -9.85
N PHE A 50 2.90 6.59 -8.58
CA PHE A 50 2.04 5.50 -8.09
C PHE A 50 1.02 5.96 -7.06
N ILE A 51 1.44 6.75 -6.08
CA ILE A 51 0.61 7.26 -4.99
C ILE A 51 0.96 8.73 -4.77
N GLU A 52 0.04 9.62 -5.12
CA GLU A 52 0.27 11.06 -5.12
C GLU A 52 0.01 11.70 -3.76
N ASN A 53 -0.73 11.01 -2.88
CA ASN A 53 -1.14 11.56 -1.60
C ASN A 53 -1.56 10.46 -0.60
N PRO A 54 -1.65 10.81 0.71
CA PRO A 54 -2.09 9.85 1.74
C PRO A 54 -3.48 9.24 1.52
N ILE A 55 -4.39 9.93 0.81
CA ILE A 55 -5.76 9.44 0.56
C ILE A 55 -5.73 8.25 -0.39
N GLU A 56 -4.94 8.32 -1.45
CA GLU A 56 -4.73 7.22 -2.40
C GLU A 56 -4.11 6.01 -1.73
N LEU A 57 -3.12 6.23 -0.87
CA LEU A 57 -2.49 5.18 -0.07
C LEU A 57 -3.53 4.44 0.79
N ILE A 58 -4.32 5.18 1.57
CA ILE A 58 -5.39 4.61 2.39
C ILE A 58 -6.40 3.86 1.51
N GLY A 59 -6.74 4.39 0.35
CA GLY A 59 -7.64 3.76 -0.61
C GLY A 59 -7.14 2.39 -1.05
N LEU A 60 -5.87 2.30 -1.45
CA LEU A 60 -5.23 1.05 -1.85
C LEU A 60 -5.19 0.05 -0.70
N LEU A 61 -4.75 0.48 0.50
CA LEU A 61 -4.69 -0.37 1.69
C LEU A 61 -6.07 -0.92 2.04
N LYS A 62 -7.10 -0.08 2.03
CA LYS A 62 -8.48 -0.48 2.33
C LYS A 62 -9.01 -1.50 1.34
N ILE A 63 -8.88 -1.25 0.04
CA ILE A 63 -9.34 -2.20 -1.00
C ILE A 63 -8.61 -3.54 -0.87
N SER A 64 -7.31 -3.49 -0.59
CA SER A 64 -6.50 -4.70 -0.44
C SER A 64 -6.85 -5.51 0.81
N ARG A 65 -7.16 -4.84 1.93
CA ARG A 65 -7.72 -5.48 3.14
C ARG A 65 -9.09 -6.09 2.86
N ASP A 66 -9.98 -5.35 2.21
CA ASP A 66 -11.30 -5.87 1.80
C ASP A 66 -11.14 -7.12 0.91
N ALA A 67 -10.15 -7.14 0.01
CA ALA A 67 -9.84 -8.29 -0.83
C ALA A 67 -9.38 -9.51 0.00
N ARG A 68 -8.46 -9.28 0.96
CA ARG A 68 -7.91 -10.27 1.88
C ARG A 68 -8.98 -10.89 2.77
N ASP A 69 -9.89 -10.06 3.28
CA ASP A 69 -10.96 -10.46 4.19
C ASP A 69 -12.15 -11.11 3.47
N GLY A 70 -12.03 -11.39 2.17
CA GLY A 70 -13.06 -12.05 1.37
C GLY A 70 -14.26 -11.18 1.02
N ARG A 71 -14.16 -9.85 1.17
CA ARG A 71 -15.25 -8.95 0.82
C ARG A 71 -15.47 -8.89 -0.70
N PRO A 72 -16.71 -8.66 -1.13
CA PRO A 72 -17.04 -8.57 -2.55
C PRO A 72 -16.38 -7.33 -3.17
N LEU A 73 -15.60 -7.57 -4.23
CA LEU A 73 -14.99 -6.54 -5.07
C LEU A 73 -15.30 -6.89 -6.53
N SER A 74 -15.46 -5.88 -7.37
CA SER A 74 -15.59 -6.14 -8.81
C SER A 74 -14.26 -6.69 -9.35
N PRO A 75 -14.28 -7.53 -10.41
CA PRO A 75 -13.05 -8.02 -11.02
C PRO A 75 -12.08 -6.91 -11.44
N ALA A 76 -12.59 -5.78 -11.93
CA ALA A 76 -11.79 -4.63 -12.32
C ALA A 76 -11.08 -3.97 -11.12
N VAL A 77 -11.79 -3.80 -9.99
CA VAL A 77 -11.21 -3.24 -8.76
C VAL A 77 -10.15 -4.17 -8.20
N LEU A 78 -10.39 -5.49 -8.20
CA LEU A 78 -9.40 -6.45 -7.72
C LEU A 78 -8.13 -6.43 -8.58
N MET A 79 -8.28 -6.39 -9.91
CA MET A 79 -7.14 -6.32 -10.82
C MET A 79 -6.34 -5.03 -10.66
N ALA A 80 -7.04 -3.89 -10.55
CA ALA A 80 -6.39 -2.60 -10.33
C ALA A 80 -5.62 -2.58 -8.99
N ALA A 81 -6.24 -3.04 -7.90
CA ALA A 81 -5.58 -3.11 -6.60
C ALA A 81 -4.37 -4.06 -6.60
N HIS A 82 -4.47 -5.20 -7.29
CA HIS A 82 -3.37 -6.14 -7.44
C HIS A 82 -2.17 -5.54 -8.17
N LEU A 83 -2.40 -4.88 -9.31
CA LEU A 83 -1.35 -4.19 -10.05
C LEU A 83 -0.72 -3.07 -9.20
N MET A 84 -1.54 -2.20 -8.61
CA MET A 84 -1.05 -1.08 -7.80
C MET A 84 -0.25 -1.56 -6.59
N ALA A 85 -0.73 -2.58 -5.86
CA ALA A 85 -0.02 -3.12 -4.71
C ALA A 85 1.33 -3.73 -5.12
N ARG A 86 1.42 -4.37 -6.29
CA ARG A 86 2.68 -4.91 -6.79
C ARG A 86 3.71 -3.81 -7.04
N GLU A 87 3.32 -2.78 -7.78
CA GLU A 87 4.23 -1.68 -8.15
C GLU A 87 4.66 -0.89 -6.90
N VAL A 88 3.72 -0.58 -5.99
CA VAL A 88 4.03 0.08 -4.71
C VAL A 88 4.98 -0.75 -3.86
N LEU A 89 4.76 -2.06 -3.74
CA LEU A 89 5.65 -2.92 -2.98
C LEU A 89 7.05 -2.97 -3.59
N GLN A 90 7.15 -3.03 -4.92
CA GLN A 90 8.43 -3.02 -5.62
C GLN A 90 9.19 -1.70 -5.42
N ALA A 91 8.49 -0.55 -5.50
CA ALA A 91 9.08 0.76 -5.25
C ALA A 91 9.61 0.87 -3.82
N LEU A 92 8.81 0.48 -2.83
CA LEU A 92 9.20 0.51 -1.41
C LEU A 92 10.41 -0.39 -1.13
N GLN A 93 10.49 -1.57 -1.75
CA GLN A 93 11.64 -2.49 -1.59
C GLN A 93 12.89 -2.02 -2.36
N GLY A 94 12.71 -1.40 -3.52
CA GLY A 94 13.81 -0.84 -4.31
C GLY A 94 14.57 0.26 -3.56
N ALA A 95 13.86 1.05 -2.75
CA ALA A 95 14.45 2.07 -1.89
C ALA A 95 15.40 1.50 -0.81
N GLU A 96 15.29 0.21 -0.43
CA GLU A 96 16.21 -0.43 0.52
C GLU A 96 17.56 -0.82 -0.11
N SER A 97 17.70 -0.75 -1.44
CA SER A 97 18.88 -1.24 -2.16
C SER A 97 19.91 -0.16 -2.54
N ASN A 98 19.78 1.07 -2.02
CA ASN A 98 20.76 2.14 -2.27
C ASN A 98 21.51 2.51 -0.97
N PRO A 99 22.77 2.06 -0.78
CA PRO A 99 23.59 2.36 0.39
C PRO A 99 24.08 3.82 0.45
#